data_AF-A0A414PLU4-F1
#
_entry.id   AF-A0A414PLU4-F1
#
_cell.length_a   1.000
_cell.length_b   1.000
_cell.length_c   1.000
_cell.angle_alpha   90.00
_cell.angle_beta   90.00
_cell.angle_gamma   90.00
#
_symmetry.space_group_name_H-M   'P 1'
#
loop_
_entity.id
_entity.type
_entity.pdbx_description
1 polymer ?
#
loop_
_entity_poly.entity_id
_entity_poly.type
_entity_poly.pdbx_seq_one_letter_code
_entity_poly.pdbx_strand_id
1 'polypeptide(L)'
;HVGLAAAVLLLIIAFNRSSNRYLRMSSIVIGLVIGYIAAWFMGIIDFSSIQSYSGFNLPMPFRYGLDFDLSTIIALGLIFMITAIEAYGDITANSLISGEPVEGDTFVKRASGGILADGFNSMLAGALNSFPNSVFAQNNGMIQLTGVASRYVGYYIAAFLVLLGLFPAVGLVFSLMPEPVLGGATLLMFGTVAAAGIRIIAAQEINRKATLVMAVSFSLGLSVELVPEILCQLPETLRNIFASGITTGGITAILANLLIHIKE
;
A
#
# COMPACT_ATOMS: atom_id res chain seq x y z
N HIS A 1 -9.32 -22.32 9.61
CA HIS A 1 -8.60 -21.08 9.23
C HIS A 1 -8.88 -20.65 7.79
N VAL A 2 -8.57 -21.44 6.75
CA VAL A 2 -8.83 -21.06 5.33
C VAL A 2 -10.30 -20.73 5.05
N GLY A 3 -11.24 -21.51 5.58
CA GLY A 3 -12.68 -21.24 5.42
C GLY A 3 -13.13 -19.89 5.99
N LEU A 4 -12.50 -19.42 7.07
CA LEU A 4 -12.79 -18.10 7.66
C LEU A 4 -12.27 -16.98 6.76
N ALA A 5 -11.04 -17.11 6.25
CA ALA A 5 -10.47 -16.15 5.30
C ALA A 5 -11.32 -16.06 4.01
N ALA A 6 -11.72 -17.20 3.47
CA ALA A 6 -12.61 -17.27 2.30
C ALA A 6 -13.98 -16.66 2.58
N ALA A 7 -14.57 -16.91 3.76
CA ALA A 7 -15.84 -16.31 4.15
C ALA A 7 -15.74 -14.78 4.24
N VAL A 8 -14.69 -14.24 4.86
CA VAL A 8 -14.44 -12.79 4.93
C VAL A 8 -14.31 -12.21 3.52
N LEU A 9 -13.50 -12.81 2.66
CA LEU A 9 -13.34 -12.37 1.26
C LEU A 9 -14.69 -12.36 0.51
N LEU A 10 -15.44 -13.46 0.58
CA LEU A 10 -16.76 -13.58 -0.08
C LEU A 10 -17.76 -12.55 0.44
N LEU A 11 -17.77 -12.29 1.75
CA LEU A 11 -18.61 -11.25 2.34
C LEU A 11 -18.23 -9.87 1.81
N ILE A 12 -16.94 -9.54 1.77
CA ILE A 12 -16.49 -8.25 1.24
C ILE A 12 -16.91 -8.10 -0.23
N ILE A 13 -16.75 -9.14 -1.06
CA ILE A 13 -17.19 -9.13 -2.46
C ILE A 13 -18.72 -8.96 -2.55
N ALA A 14 -19.49 -9.67 -1.72
CA ALA A 14 -20.94 -9.57 -1.71
C ALA A 14 -21.43 -8.16 -1.35
N PHE A 15 -20.83 -7.52 -0.33
CA PHE A 15 -21.14 -6.13 0.02
C PHE A 15 -20.69 -5.15 -1.05
N ASN A 16 -19.55 -5.40 -1.69
CA ASN A 16 -19.04 -4.56 -2.79
C ASN A 16 -19.94 -4.63 -4.04
N ARG A 17 -20.63 -5.74 -4.27
CA ARG A 17 -21.64 -5.88 -5.35
C ARG A 17 -22.97 -5.16 -5.04
N SER A 18 -23.22 -4.77 -3.80
CA SER A 18 -24.51 -4.19 -3.41
C SER A 18 -24.84 -2.92 -4.20
N SER A 19 -26.12 -2.69 -4.50
CA SER A 19 -26.58 -1.45 -5.13
C SER A 19 -26.44 -0.23 -4.19
N ASN A 20 -26.40 -0.46 -2.88
CA ASN A 20 -26.26 0.59 -1.87
C ASN A 20 -24.81 1.09 -1.79
N ARG A 21 -24.61 2.39 -2.05
CA ARG A 21 -23.29 3.04 -2.03
C ARG A 21 -22.54 2.84 -0.70
N TYR A 22 -23.24 2.89 0.44
CA TYR A 22 -22.60 2.83 1.75
C TYR A 22 -22.08 1.43 2.06
N LEU A 23 -22.82 0.38 1.68
CA LEU A 23 -22.38 -1.00 1.83
C LEU A 23 -21.15 -1.31 0.96
N ARG A 24 -21.10 -0.76 -0.26
CA ARG A 24 -19.93 -0.92 -1.13
C ARG A 24 -18.68 -0.25 -0.56
N MET A 25 -18.84 0.97 -0.04
CA MET A 25 -17.74 1.77 0.51
C MET A 25 -17.19 1.21 1.82
N SER A 26 -18.05 0.62 2.65
CA SER A 26 -17.68 0.03 3.94
C SER A 26 -17.46 -1.48 3.87
N SER A 27 -17.42 -2.08 2.68
CA SER A 27 -17.43 -3.55 2.51
C SER A 27 -16.29 -4.25 3.25
N ILE A 28 -15.07 -3.67 3.19
CA ILE A 28 -13.88 -4.21 3.88
C ILE A 28 -14.07 -4.14 5.40
N VAL A 29 -14.50 -3.00 5.93
CA VAL A 29 -14.73 -2.80 7.37
C VAL A 29 -15.81 -3.75 7.88
N ILE A 30 -16.93 -3.85 7.16
CA ILE A 30 -18.03 -4.76 7.51
C ILE A 30 -17.57 -6.22 7.46
N GLY A 31 -16.82 -6.60 6.43
CA GLY A 31 -16.27 -7.95 6.30
C GLY A 31 -15.31 -8.30 7.44
N LEU A 32 -14.43 -7.37 7.84
CA LEU A 32 -13.56 -7.53 8.99
C LEU A 32 -14.36 -7.68 10.29
N VAL A 33 -15.37 -6.83 10.53
CA VAL A 33 -16.23 -6.90 11.73
C VAL A 33 -16.96 -8.24 11.81
N ILE A 34 -17.60 -8.68 10.72
CA ILE A 34 -18.30 -9.97 10.69
C ILE A 34 -17.31 -11.13 10.85
N GLY A 35 -16.14 -11.06 10.21
CA GLY A 35 -15.08 -12.06 10.37
C GLY A 35 -14.56 -12.16 11.81
N TYR A 36 -14.41 -11.02 12.48
CA TYR A 36 -14.00 -10.93 13.88
C TYR A 36 -15.04 -11.54 14.82
N ILE A 37 -16.33 -11.22 14.61
CA ILE A 37 -17.45 -11.81 15.36
C ILE A 37 -17.51 -13.32 15.15
N ALA A 38 -17.38 -13.79 13.91
CA ALA A 38 -17.36 -15.22 13.60
C ALA A 38 -16.17 -15.92 14.29
N ALA A 39 -14.98 -15.32 14.25
CA ALA A 39 -13.80 -15.87 14.91
C ALA A 39 -13.94 -15.95 16.43
N TRP A 40 -14.63 -14.96 17.03
CA TRP A 40 -14.97 -14.99 18.45
C TRP A 40 -15.91 -16.15 18.79
N PHE A 41 -16.98 -16.37 18.03
CA PHE A 41 -17.86 -17.54 18.22
C PHE A 41 -17.16 -18.88 18.00
N MET A 42 -16.11 -18.91 17.18
CA MET A 42 -15.26 -20.09 16.98
C MET A 42 -14.24 -20.31 18.12
N GLY A 43 -14.19 -19.42 19.13
CA GLY A 43 -13.26 -19.51 20.25
C GLY A 43 -11.80 -19.19 19.89
N ILE A 44 -11.55 -18.56 18.73
CA ILE A 44 -10.19 -18.20 18.29
C ILE A 44 -9.69 -16.95 19.01
N ILE A 45 -10.61 -16.05 19.39
CA ILE A 45 -10.28 -14.80 20.07
C ILE A 45 -10.58 -14.94 21.56
N ASP A 46 -9.56 -14.75 22.39
CA ASP A 46 -9.69 -14.71 23.84
C ASP A 46 -9.58 -13.27 24.37
N PHE A 47 -10.74 -12.68 24.67
CA PHE A 47 -10.82 -11.35 25.25
C PHE A 47 -10.50 -11.31 26.75
N SER A 48 -10.33 -12.46 27.43
CA SER A 48 -9.96 -12.50 28.85
C SER A 48 -8.54 -12.01 29.11
N SER A 49 -7.70 -12.00 28.07
CA SER A 49 -6.33 -11.47 28.07
C SER A 49 -6.26 -9.93 28.02
N ILE A 50 -7.38 -9.24 27.81
CA ILE A 50 -7.43 -7.78 27.83
C ILE A 50 -7.30 -7.29 29.28
N GLN A 51 -6.07 -6.98 29.70
CA GLN A 51 -5.87 -6.20 30.92
C GLN A 51 -6.48 -4.81 30.74
N SER A 52 -6.99 -4.23 31.83
CA SER A 52 -7.49 -2.85 31.81
C SER A 52 -6.33 -1.88 31.62
N TYR A 53 -6.05 -1.51 30.37
CA TYR A 53 -5.05 -0.49 30.08
C TYR A 53 -5.70 0.89 30.15
N SER A 54 -5.54 1.57 31.29
CA SER A 54 -5.83 2.99 31.44
C SER A 54 -4.64 3.82 30.94
N GLY A 55 -4.84 4.69 29.97
CA GLY A 55 -3.81 5.66 29.58
C GLY A 55 -3.88 6.11 28.12
N PHE A 56 -2.93 6.98 27.76
CA PHE A 56 -2.67 7.43 26.38
C PHE A 56 -1.34 6.87 25.91
N ASN A 57 -1.25 6.45 24.64
CA ASN A 57 0.01 6.09 24.01
C ASN A 57 0.56 7.29 23.24
N LEU A 58 1.48 8.03 23.87
CA LEU A 58 2.22 9.07 23.17
C LEU A 58 3.43 8.45 22.47
N PRO A 59 3.58 8.65 21.14
CA PRO A 59 4.73 8.14 20.42
C PRO A 59 5.99 8.84 20.94
N MET A 60 6.96 8.05 21.38
CA MET A 60 8.26 8.55 21.83
C MET A 60 9.23 8.54 20.65
N PRO A 61 9.72 9.70 20.17
CA PRO A 61 10.66 9.72 19.08
C PRO A 61 11.90 8.87 19.37
N PHE A 62 12.36 8.09 18.40
CA PHE A 62 13.59 7.28 18.46
C PHE A 62 13.66 6.31 19.65
N ARG A 63 12.51 5.72 20.03
CA ARG A 63 12.42 4.78 21.16
C ARG A 63 13.36 3.59 21.02
N TYR A 64 13.57 3.11 19.80
CA TYR A 64 14.44 1.96 19.50
C TYR A 64 15.89 2.34 19.19
N GLY A 65 16.24 3.62 19.28
CA GLY A 65 17.57 4.13 18.89
C GLY A 65 17.72 4.32 17.38
N LEU A 66 18.94 4.66 16.97
CA LEU A 66 19.33 4.86 15.57
C LEU A 66 20.52 3.96 15.26
N ASP A 67 20.41 3.19 14.19
CA ASP A 67 21.51 2.41 13.62
C ASP A 67 21.60 2.69 12.12
N PHE A 68 22.82 2.85 11.62
CA PHE A 68 23.09 3.26 10.24
C PHE A 68 23.83 2.16 9.51
N ASP A 69 23.07 1.23 8.94
CA ASP A 69 23.61 0.24 8.02
C ASP A 69 23.52 0.73 6.58
N LEU A 70 24.68 0.85 5.92
CA LEU A 70 24.78 1.35 4.55
C LEU A 70 24.01 0.47 3.55
N SER A 71 24.00 -0.84 3.76
CA SER A 71 23.29 -1.78 2.87
C SER A 71 21.78 -1.54 2.91
N THR A 72 21.23 -1.38 4.12
CA THR A 72 19.82 -1.08 4.36
C THR A 72 19.43 0.30 3.85
N ILE A 73 20.29 1.31 4.02
CA ILE A 73 20.08 2.66 3.48
C ILE A 73 19.96 2.62 1.95
N ILE A 74 20.85 1.88 1.27
CA ILE A 74 20.81 1.74 -0.19
C ILE A 74 19.54 0.98 -0.63
N ALA A 75 19.23 -0.14 0.03
CA ALA A 75 18.06 -0.96 -0.30
C ALA A 75 16.75 -0.17 -0.11
N LEU A 76 16.56 0.47 1.04
CA LEU A 76 15.39 1.32 1.31
C LEU A 76 15.38 2.54 0.38
N GLY A 77 16.52 3.15 0.07
CA GLY A 77 16.60 4.25 -0.88
C GLY A 77 16.09 3.88 -2.28
N LEU A 78 16.39 2.67 -2.75
CA LEU A 78 15.87 2.16 -4.02
C LEU A 78 14.37 1.84 -3.95
N ILE A 79 13.90 1.26 -2.85
CA ILE A 79 12.47 1.05 -2.61
C ILE A 79 11.74 2.39 -2.65
N PHE A 80 12.25 3.41 -1.95
CA PHE A 80 11.66 4.74 -1.90
C PHE A 80 11.71 5.50 -3.23
N MET A 81 12.73 5.26 -4.04
CA MET A 81 12.77 5.77 -5.41
C MET A 81 11.60 5.20 -6.23
N ILE A 82 11.27 3.92 -6.05
CA ILE A 82 10.17 3.27 -6.76
C ILE A 82 8.81 3.69 -6.19
N THR A 83 8.69 3.81 -4.87
CA THR A 83 7.46 4.34 -4.26
C THR A 83 7.22 5.80 -4.64
N ALA A 84 8.27 6.60 -4.90
CA ALA A 84 8.09 7.95 -5.43
C ALA A 84 7.49 7.96 -6.85
N ILE A 85 7.84 6.97 -7.69
CA ILE A 85 7.24 6.78 -9.01
C ILE A 85 5.78 6.30 -8.87
N GLU A 86 5.50 5.41 -7.92
CA GLU A 86 4.13 5.00 -7.56
C GLU A 86 3.29 6.20 -7.11
N ALA A 87 3.80 6.99 -6.16
CA ALA A 87 3.16 8.20 -5.65
C ALA A 87 2.89 9.22 -6.77
N TYR A 88 3.80 9.37 -7.73
CA TYR A 88 3.58 10.18 -8.93
C TYR A 88 2.37 9.65 -9.74
N GLY A 89 2.30 8.34 -9.96
CA GLY A 89 1.17 7.69 -10.62
C GLY A 89 -0.15 7.89 -9.89
N ASP A 90 -0.15 7.76 -8.57
CA ASP A 90 -1.33 7.95 -7.74
C ASP A 90 -1.81 9.41 -7.70
N ILE A 91 -0.89 10.38 -7.66
CA ILE A 91 -1.22 11.81 -7.75
C ILE A 91 -1.79 12.15 -9.13
N THR A 92 -1.26 11.53 -10.19
CA THR A 92 -1.78 11.67 -11.55
C THR A 92 -3.20 11.11 -11.64
N ALA A 93 -3.42 9.89 -11.16
CA ALA A 93 -4.74 9.26 -11.13
C ALA A 93 -5.74 10.07 -10.29
N ASN A 94 -5.31 10.58 -9.13
CA ASN A 94 -6.13 11.47 -8.30
C ASN A 94 -6.51 12.75 -9.05
N SER A 95 -5.57 13.36 -9.77
CA SER A 95 -5.83 14.58 -10.56
C SER A 95 -6.85 14.31 -11.67
N LEU A 96 -6.71 13.20 -12.41
CA LEU A 96 -7.68 12.77 -13.42
C LEU A 96 -9.09 12.58 -12.84
N ILE A 97 -9.20 11.87 -11.73
CA ILE A 97 -10.50 11.55 -11.10
C ILE A 97 -11.13 12.80 -10.48
N SER A 98 -10.32 13.74 -10.03
CA SER A 98 -10.78 15.00 -9.42
C SER A 98 -11.09 16.10 -10.44
N GLY A 99 -10.86 15.86 -11.73
CA GLY A 99 -11.06 16.86 -12.79
C GLY A 99 -9.99 17.97 -12.80
N GLU A 100 -8.82 17.68 -12.26
CA GLU A 100 -7.70 18.61 -12.15
C GLU A 100 -6.65 18.38 -13.26
N PRO A 101 -5.80 19.39 -13.57
CA PRO A 101 -4.79 19.24 -14.61
C PRO A 101 -3.78 18.13 -14.30
N VAL A 102 -3.38 17.40 -15.35
CA VAL A 102 -2.30 16.39 -15.32
C VAL A 102 -1.03 16.83 -16.03
N GLU A 103 -1.02 18.06 -16.55
CA GLU A 103 0.11 18.67 -17.24
C GLU A 103 0.26 20.14 -16.81
N GLY A 104 1.43 20.71 -17.11
CA GLY A 104 1.76 22.10 -16.79
C GLY A 104 2.26 22.33 -15.35
N ASP A 105 2.63 23.58 -15.07
CA ASP A 105 3.32 23.97 -13.84
C ASP A 105 2.52 23.67 -12.56
N THR A 106 1.19 23.75 -12.64
CA THR A 106 0.29 23.43 -11.51
C THR A 106 0.37 21.96 -11.14
N PHE A 107 0.39 21.08 -12.14
CA PHE A 107 0.52 19.65 -11.91
C PHE A 107 1.92 19.31 -11.39
N VAL A 108 2.98 19.88 -11.99
CA VAL A 108 4.36 19.67 -11.53
C VAL A 108 4.56 20.08 -10.06
N LYS A 109 3.96 21.20 -9.63
CA LYS A 109 3.97 21.60 -8.22
C LYS A 109 3.22 20.64 -7.32
N ARG A 110 2.09 20.08 -7.78
CA ARG A 110 1.32 19.08 -7.02
C ARG A 110 2.07 17.76 -6.90
N ALA A 111 2.64 17.27 -7.99
CA ALA A 111 3.41 16.04 -8.03
C ALA A 111 4.66 16.14 -7.17
N SER A 112 5.47 17.21 -7.34
CA SER A 112 6.68 17.40 -6.55
C SER A 112 6.37 17.64 -5.06
N GLY A 113 5.35 18.44 -4.75
CA GLY A 113 4.90 18.65 -3.37
C GLY A 113 4.36 17.38 -2.71
N GLY A 114 3.62 16.55 -3.46
CA GLY A 114 3.11 15.27 -2.98
C GLY A 114 4.21 14.25 -2.70
N ILE A 115 5.17 14.10 -3.61
CA ILE A 115 6.34 13.22 -3.42
C ILE A 115 7.22 13.71 -2.25
N LEU A 116 7.40 15.02 -2.10
CA LEU A 116 8.12 15.58 -0.96
C LEU A 116 7.40 15.28 0.36
N ALA A 117 6.07 15.46 0.40
CA ALA A 117 5.26 15.16 1.57
C ALA A 117 5.31 13.68 1.92
N ASP A 118 5.34 12.80 0.92
CA ASP A 118 5.48 11.35 1.07
C ASP A 118 6.79 10.97 1.78
N GLY A 119 7.94 11.43 1.25
CA GLY A 119 9.24 11.19 1.85
C GLY A 119 9.39 11.83 3.24
N PHE A 120 8.87 13.04 3.44
CA PHE A 120 8.90 13.71 4.74
C PHE A 120 8.06 12.98 5.78
N ASN A 121 6.85 12.53 5.42
CA ASN A 121 5.99 11.76 6.32
C ASN A 121 6.58 10.40 6.64
N SER A 122 7.30 9.79 5.71
CA SER A 122 8.05 8.54 5.96
C SER A 122 9.20 8.74 6.92
N MET A 123 9.95 9.84 6.80
CA MET A 123 10.97 10.23 7.78
C MET A 123 10.36 10.44 9.16
N LEU A 124 9.22 11.15 9.24
CA LEU A 124 8.51 11.38 10.51
C LEU A 124 7.98 10.06 11.10
N ALA A 125 7.45 9.17 10.27
CA ALA A 125 6.99 7.84 10.68
C ALA A 125 8.15 7.03 11.27
N GLY A 126 9.31 6.98 10.60
CA GLY A 126 10.52 6.34 11.13
C GLY A 126 10.98 6.93 12.45
N ALA A 127 11.00 8.27 12.57
CA ALA A 127 11.32 8.95 13.82
C ALA A 127 10.35 8.60 14.96
N LEU A 128 9.06 8.40 14.65
CA LEU A 128 8.03 7.97 15.60
C LEU A 128 7.91 6.44 15.74
N ASN A 129 8.88 5.68 15.22
CA ASN A 129 8.98 4.22 15.28
C ASN A 129 7.85 3.47 14.54
N SER A 130 7.34 4.06 13.47
CA SER A 130 6.41 3.42 12.54
C SER A 130 7.13 3.01 11.26
N PHE A 131 6.45 2.24 10.43
CA PHE A 131 6.96 1.87 9.11
C PHE A 131 6.86 3.05 8.15
N PRO A 132 7.72 3.08 7.10
CA PRO A 132 7.52 3.89 5.91
C PRO A 132 6.06 3.92 5.43
N ASN A 133 5.61 5.09 5.00
CA ASN A 133 4.29 5.30 4.42
C ASN A 133 4.41 5.81 2.97
N SER A 134 3.38 5.53 2.18
CA SER A 134 3.26 5.96 0.78
C SER A 134 1.84 6.51 0.53
N VAL A 135 1.64 7.16 -0.61
CA VAL A 135 0.32 7.57 -1.10
C VAL A 135 -0.58 6.34 -1.24
N PHE A 136 -1.82 6.44 -0.73
CA PHE A 136 -2.74 5.30 -0.69
C PHE A 136 -3.65 5.28 -1.93
N ALA A 137 -3.27 4.50 -2.95
CA ALA A 137 -3.99 4.36 -4.23
C ALA A 137 -5.49 4.06 -4.08
N GLN A 138 -5.90 3.35 -3.02
CA GLN A 138 -7.30 2.97 -2.76
C GLN A 138 -8.20 4.20 -2.57
N ASN A 139 -7.64 5.32 -2.11
CA ASN A 139 -8.40 6.56 -1.97
C ASN A 139 -8.95 7.06 -3.31
N ASN A 140 -8.22 6.85 -4.41
CA ASN A 140 -8.67 7.20 -5.76
C ASN A 140 -9.96 6.45 -6.14
N GLY A 141 -10.05 5.16 -5.77
CA GLY A 141 -11.27 4.37 -5.95
C GLY A 141 -12.46 4.93 -5.14
N MET A 142 -12.20 5.41 -3.92
CA MET A 142 -13.23 6.01 -3.08
C MET A 142 -13.72 7.36 -3.62
N ILE A 143 -12.82 8.21 -4.10
CA ILE A 143 -13.17 9.49 -4.75
C ILE A 143 -13.99 9.22 -6.01
N GLN A 144 -13.60 8.23 -6.83
CA GLN A 144 -14.35 7.85 -8.03
C GLN A 144 -15.78 7.39 -7.72
N LEU A 145 -15.99 6.67 -6.61
CA LEU A 145 -17.31 6.20 -6.19
C LEU A 145 -18.17 7.27 -5.50
N THR A 146 -17.54 8.19 -4.76
CA THR A 146 -18.25 9.24 -4.01
C THR A 146 -18.48 10.51 -4.81
N GLY A 147 -17.62 10.80 -5.78
CA GLY A 147 -17.52 12.08 -6.47
C GLY A 147 -16.95 13.20 -5.59
N VAL A 148 -16.36 12.89 -4.43
CA VAL A 148 -15.91 13.89 -3.45
C VAL A 148 -14.39 13.86 -3.30
N ALA A 149 -13.71 14.82 -3.95
CA ALA A 149 -12.26 15.01 -3.86
C ALA A 149 -11.85 16.13 -2.87
N SER A 150 -12.68 16.40 -1.84
CA SER A 150 -12.47 17.52 -0.93
C SER A 150 -11.33 17.26 0.07
N ARG A 151 -10.33 18.14 0.10
CA ARG A 151 -9.21 18.10 1.07
C ARG A 151 -9.66 18.10 2.53
N TYR A 152 -10.83 18.68 2.84
CA TYR A 152 -11.35 18.72 4.20
C TYR A 152 -11.68 17.32 4.73
N VAL A 153 -12.15 16.41 3.87
CA VAL A 153 -12.40 15.01 4.25
C VAL A 153 -11.10 14.36 4.73
N GLY A 154 -9.99 14.62 4.03
CA GLY A 154 -8.66 14.16 4.43
C GLY A 154 -8.23 14.69 5.80
N TYR A 155 -8.44 15.98 6.08
CA TYR A 155 -8.11 16.55 7.41
C TYR A 155 -8.93 15.92 8.55
N TYR A 156 -10.23 15.69 8.34
CA TYR A 156 -11.06 15.02 9.35
C TYR A 156 -10.60 13.58 9.60
N ILE A 157 -10.28 12.83 8.53
CA ILE A 157 -9.76 11.47 8.66
C ILE A 157 -8.42 11.45 9.38
N ALA A 158 -7.49 12.35 9.02
CA ALA A 158 -6.18 12.45 9.67
C ALA A 158 -6.32 12.76 11.16
N ALA A 159 -7.12 13.76 11.54
CA ALA A 159 -7.37 14.09 12.94
C ALA A 159 -8.00 12.91 13.70
N PHE A 160 -8.97 12.22 13.09
CA PHE A 160 -9.61 11.05 13.67
C PHE A 160 -8.63 9.89 13.89
N LEU A 161 -7.76 9.60 12.91
CA LEU A 161 -6.73 8.55 13.03
C LEU A 161 -5.67 8.88 14.08
N VAL A 162 -5.25 10.14 14.19
CA VAL A 162 -4.35 10.60 15.27
C VAL A 162 -5.02 10.37 16.63
N LEU A 163 -6.28 10.78 16.79
CA LEU A 163 -7.03 10.57 18.02
C LEU A 163 -7.14 9.08 18.36
N LEU A 164 -7.52 8.22 17.41
CA LEU A 164 -7.60 6.78 17.62
C LEU A 164 -6.25 6.16 17.99
N GLY A 165 -5.16 6.60 17.36
CA GLY A 165 -3.81 6.11 17.63
C GLY A 165 -3.31 6.41 19.05
N LEU A 166 -3.82 7.47 19.68
CA LEU A 166 -3.49 7.79 21.08
C LEU A 166 -4.13 6.82 22.08
N PHE A 167 -5.14 6.04 21.69
CA PHE A 167 -5.83 5.11 22.59
C PHE A 167 -5.30 3.68 22.40
N PRO A 168 -4.62 3.09 23.41
CA PRO A 168 -4.11 1.71 23.35
C PRO A 168 -5.19 0.66 23.01
N ALA A 169 -6.43 0.92 23.40
CA ALA A 169 -7.57 0.07 23.12
C ALA A 169 -7.73 -0.24 21.62
N VAL A 170 -7.46 0.74 20.75
CA VAL A 170 -7.55 0.54 19.30
C VAL A 170 -6.48 -0.45 18.84
N GLY A 171 -5.24 -0.27 19.29
CA GLY A 171 -4.13 -1.19 18.97
C GLY A 171 -4.40 -2.63 19.43
N LEU A 172 -5.05 -2.81 20.59
CA LEU A 172 -5.42 -4.13 21.11
C LEU A 172 -6.45 -4.86 20.24
N VAL A 173 -7.46 -4.15 19.75
CA VAL A 173 -8.46 -4.75 18.85
C VAL A 173 -7.79 -5.30 17.59
N PHE A 174 -6.82 -4.57 17.04
CA PHE A 174 -6.05 -5.01 15.88
C PHE A 174 -5.04 -6.11 16.21
N SER A 175 -4.39 -6.10 17.38
CA SER A 175 -3.44 -7.17 17.77
C SER A 175 -4.14 -8.49 18.06
N LEU A 176 -5.40 -8.46 18.48
CA LEU A 176 -6.24 -9.65 18.68
C LEU A 176 -6.89 -10.14 17.39
N MET A 177 -6.70 -9.44 16.26
CA MET A 177 -7.29 -9.83 14.99
C MET A 177 -6.66 -11.13 14.49
N PRO A 178 -7.46 -12.19 14.31
CA PRO A 178 -6.94 -13.45 13.80
C PRO A 178 -6.38 -13.28 12.39
N GLU A 179 -5.21 -13.87 12.14
CA GLU A 179 -4.55 -13.85 10.84
C GLU A 179 -5.47 -14.23 9.67
N PRO A 180 -6.39 -15.23 9.78
CA PRO A 180 -7.29 -15.54 8.67
C PRO A 180 -8.28 -14.42 8.32
N VAL A 181 -8.74 -13.65 9.32
CA VAL A 181 -9.65 -12.53 9.10
C VAL A 181 -8.93 -11.40 8.39
N LEU A 182 -7.73 -11.06 8.89
CA LEU A 182 -6.87 -10.07 8.27
C LEU A 182 -6.49 -10.48 6.85
N GLY A 183 -6.09 -11.74 6.66
CA GLY A 183 -5.73 -12.34 5.37
C GLY A 183 -6.83 -12.24 4.31
N GLY A 184 -8.09 -12.49 4.70
CA GLY A 184 -9.23 -12.36 3.78
C GLY A 184 -9.43 -10.93 3.27
N ALA A 185 -9.24 -9.93 4.15
CA ALA A 185 -9.35 -8.52 3.77
C ALA A 185 -8.12 -8.03 3.00
N THR A 186 -6.91 -8.39 3.42
CA THR A 186 -5.66 -7.97 2.76
C THR A 186 -5.53 -8.56 1.36
N LEU A 187 -6.03 -9.78 1.11
CA LEU A 187 -6.04 -10.38 -0.21
C LEU A 187 -6.82 -9.53 -1.22
N LEU A 188 -7.99 -9.01 -0.83
CA LEU A 188 -8.73 -8.08 -1.69
C LEU A 188 -7.99 -6.75 -1.83
N MET A 189 -7.45 -6.18 -0.75
CA MET A 189 -6.74 -4.91 -0.80
C MET A 189 -5.52 -4.98 -1.75
N PHE A 190 -4.66 -5.99 -1.62
CA PHE A 190 -3.54 -6.19 -2.54
C PHE A 190 -3.99 -6.50 -3.96
N GLY A 191 -5.07 -7.27 -4.13
CA GLY A 191 -5.68 -7.48 -5.45
C GLY A 191 -6.13 -6.17 -6.11
N THR A 192 -6.70 -5.24 -5.35
CA THR A 192 -7.09 -3.91 -5.87
C THR A 192 -5.89 -3.03 -6.22
N VAL A 193 -4.78 -3.14 -5.49
CA VAL A 193 -3.52 -2.46 -5.82
C VAL A 193 -2.96 -3.00 -7.15
N ALA A 194 -2.91 -4.32 -7.32
CA ALA A 194 -2.50 -4.93 -8.58
C ALA A 194 -3.39 -4.50 -9.76
N ALA A 195 -4.71 -4.46 -9.56
CA ALA A 195 -5.65 -3.97 -10.57
C ALA A 195 -5.47 -2.48 -10.90
N ALA A 196 -5.14 -1.63 -9.92
CA ALA A 196 -4.81 -0.23 -10.14
C ALA A 196 -3.53 -0.08 -10.99
N GLY A 197 -2.49 -0.88 -10.72
CA GLY A 197 -1.28 -0.93 -11.54
C GLY A 197 -1.57 -1.29 -13.00
N ILE A 198 -2.43 -2.29 -13.25
CA ILE A 198 -2.87 -2.64 -14.61
C ILE A 198 -3.60 -1.48 -15.28
N ARG A 199 -4.46 -0.76 -14.55
CA ARG A 199 -5.15 0.43 -15.11
C ARG A 199 -4.19 1.55 -15.48
N ILE A 200 -3.14 1.78 -14.70
CA ILE A 200 -2.11 2.80 -14.99
C ILE A 200 -1.37 2.42 -16.28
N ILE A 201 -0.98 1.16 -16.43
CA ILE A 201 -0.34 0.64 -17.63
C ILE A 201 -1.26 0.78 -18.84
N ALA A 202 -2.53 0.39 -18.70
CA ALA A 202 -3.54 0.44 -19.76
C ALA A 202 -3.96 1.87 -20.16
N ALA A 203 -3.62 2.89 -19.36
CA ALA A 203 -3.86 4.29 -19.70
C ALA A 203 -2.86 4.83 -20.75
N GLN A 204 -1.79 4.09 -21.05
CA GLN A 204 -0.78 4.43 -22.05
C GLN A 204 -0.96 3.57 -23.31
N GLU A 205 -0.45 4.04 -24.45
CA GLU A 205 -0.43 3.24 -25.67
C GLU A 205 0.59 2.10 -25.55
N ILE A 206 0.10 0.86 -25.57
CA ILE A 206 0.92 -0.34 -25.48
C ILE A 206 1.46 -0.70 -26.86
N ASN A 207 2.58 -0.09 -27.23
CA ASN A 207 3.32 -0.43 -28.45
C ASN A 207 4.27 -1.62 -28.24
N ARG A 208 5.01 -1.98 -29.29
CA ARG A 208 5.98 -3.09 -29.26
C ARG A 208 7.09 -2.88 -28.21
N LYS A 209 7.55 -1.64 -28.02
CA LYS A 209 8.54 -1.30 -27.01
C LYS A 209 7.99 -1.51 -25.60
N ALA A 210 6.84 -0.91 -25.30
CA ALA A 210 6.16 -1.03 -24.01
C ALA A 210 5.89 -2.50 -23.65
N THR A 211 5.49 -3.31 -24.63
CA THR A 211 5.26 -4.75 -24.44
C THR A 211 6.51 -5.48 -23.97
N LEU A 212 7.67 -5.21 -24.57
CA LEU A 212 8.95 -5.80 -24.15
C LEU A 212 9.39 -5.32 -22.77
N VAL A 213 9.27 -4.02 -22.50
CA VAL A 213 9.59 -3.44 -21.18
C VAL A 213 8.76 -4.13 -20.11
N MET A 214 7.45 -4.25 -20.30
CA MET A 214 6.55 -4.94 -19.36
C MET A 214 6.93 -6.40 -19.18
N ALA A 215 7.16 -7.14 -20.27
CA ALA A 215 7.47 -8.57 -20.21
C ALA A 215 8.73 -8.85 -19.39
N VAL A 216 9.80 -8.09 -19.62
CA VAL A 216 11.08 -8.27 -18.90
C VAL A 216 10.94 -7.86 -17.43
N SER A 217 10.23 -6.75 -17.16
CA SER A 217 10.02 -6.24 -15.80
C SER A 217 9.19 -7.19 -14.94
N PHE A 218 8.07 -7.70 -15.47
CA PHE A 218 7.26 -8.69 -14.78
C PHE A 218 8.01 -10.00 -14.58
N SER A 219 8.75 -10.47 -15.59
CA SER A 219 9.51 -11.70 -15.47
C SER A 219 10.53 -11.60 -14.34
N LEU A 220 11.40 -10.59 -14.34
CA LEU A 220 12.44 -10.46 -13.32
C LEU A 220 11.86 -10.14 -11.93
N GLY A 221 10.87 -9.26 -11.85
CA GLY A 221 10.22 -8.90 -10.57
C GLY A 221 9.51 -10.08 -9.92
N LEU A 222 8.73 -10.87 -10.68
CA LEU A 222 8.06 -12.05 -10.15
C LEU A 222 9.02 -13.21 -9.90
N SER A 223 10.09 -13.34 -10.70
CA SER A 223 11.08 -14.41 -10.52
C SER A 223 11.79 -14.34 -9.17
N VAL A 224 12.22 -13.15 -8.73
CA VAL A 224 12.92 -13.03 -7.43
C VAL A 224 11.99 -13.29 -6.24
N GLU A 225 10.70 -13.02 -6.40
CA GLU A 225 9.70 -13.25 -5.36
C GLU A 225 9.28 -14.73 -5.28
N LEU A 226 9.11 -15.38 -6.43
CA LEU A 226 8.66 -16.78 -6.52
C LEU A 226 9.80 -17.79 -6.38
N VAL A 227 11.03 -17.40 -6.75
CA VAL A 227 12.23 -18.24 -6.71
C VAL A 227 13.42 -17.40 -6.20
N PRO A 228 13.49 -17.13 -4.88
CA PRO A 228 14.56 -16.32 -4.29
C PRO A 228 15.98 -16.87 -4.54
N GLU A 229 16.11 -18.17 -4.81
CA GLU A 229 17.38 -18.85 -5.04
C GLU A 229 18.12 -18.36 -6.29
N ILE A 230 17.44 -17.67 -7.22
CA ILE A 230 18.07 -17.08 -8.41
C ILE A 230 19.17 -16.08 -8.02
N LEU A 231 19.07 -15.45 -6.85
CA LEU A 231 20.03 -14.46 -6.35
C LEU A 231 21.17 -15.08 -5.54
N CYS A 232 21.22 -16.41 -5.39
CA CYS A 232 22.24 -17.09 -4.59
C CYS A 232 23.67 -16.94 -5.13
N GLN A 233 23.82 -16.66 -6.42
CA GLN A 233 25.13 -16.43 -7.05
C GLN A 233 25.60 -14.97 -6.89
N LEU A 234 24.73 -14.06 -6.45
CA LEU A 234 25.08 -12.67 -6.21
C LEU A 234 25.74 -12.49 -4.83
N PRO A 235 26.64 -11.50 -4.70
CA PRO A 235 27.12 -11.00 -3.41
C PRO A 235 25.96 -10.63 -2.48
N GLU A 236 26.15 -10.79 -1.17
CA GLU A 236 25.12 -10.57 -0.15
C GLU A 236 24.47 -9.18 -0.25
N THR A 237 25.25 -8.13 -0.49
CA THR A 237 24.74 -6.77 -0.68
C THR A 237 23.77 -6.66 -1.86
N LEU A 238 24.11 -7.25 -3.01
CA LEU A 238 23.24 -7.23 -4.20
C LEU A 238 22.02 -8.13 -4.00
N ARG A 239 22.19 -9.27 -3.34
CA ARG A 239 21.08 -10.16 -2.99
C ARG A 239 20.04 -9.42 -2.15
N ASN A 240 20.45 -8.70 -1.12
CA ASN A 240 19.54 -7.97 -0.25
C ASN A 240 18.80 -6.85 -0.99
N ILE A 241 19.46 -6.17 -1.93
CA ILE A 241 18.85 -5.13 -2.75
C ILE A 241 17.82 -5.70 -3.74
N PHE A 242 18.17 -6.78 -4.45
CA PHE A 242 17.32 -7.38 -5.49
C PHE A 242 16.34 -8.45 -4.95
N ALA A 243 16.34 -8.72 -3.64
CA ALA A 243 15.41 -9.65 -3.02
C ALA A 243 13.95 -9.20 -3.12
N SER A 244 13.71 -7.89 -3.24
CA SER A 244 12.36 -7.33 -3.39
C SER A 244 11.91 -7.37 -4.86
N GLY A 245 10.77 -8.03 -5.13
CA GLY A 245 10.17 -8.01 -6.47
C GLY A 245 9.84 -6.61 -6.99
N ILE A 246 9.47 -5.69 -6.09
CA ILE A 246 9.22 -4.27 -6.42
C ILE A 246 10.52 -3.63 -6.92
N THR A 247 11.63 -3.82 -6.20
CA THR A 247 12.93 -3.23 -6.53
C THR A 247 13.47 -3.78 -7.85
N THR A 248 13.49 -5.11 -7.98
CA THR A 248 13.99 -5.78 -9.18
C THR A 248 13.13 -5.46 -10.40
N GLY A 249 11.81 -5.54 -10.28
CA GLY A 249 10.89 -5.22 -11.38
C GLY A 249 10.96 -3.74 -11.78
N GLY A 250 10.97 -2.83 -10.80
CA GLY A 250 11.01 -1.38 -11.04
C GLY A 250 12.31 -0.92 -11.69
N ILE A 251 13.47 -1.35 -11.17
CA ILE A 251 14.77 -1.04 -11.79
C ILE A 251 14.84 -1.63 -13.20
N THR A 252 14.38 -2.87 -13.38
CA THR A 252 14.33 -3.51 -14.70
C THR A 252 13.46 -2.69 -15.66
N ALA A 253 12.31 -2.19 -15.24
CA ALA A 253 11.44 -1.37 -16.08
C ALA A 253 12.13 -0.08 -16.52
N ILE A 254 12.81 0.60 -15.61
CA ILE A 254 13.55 1.83 -15.91
C ILE A 254 14.67 1.53 -16.92
N LEU A 255 15.50 0.52 -16.65
CA LEU A 255 16.62 0.16 -17.50
C LEU A 255 16.16 -0.34 -18.88
N ALA A 256 15.15 -1.21 -18.93
CA ALA A 256 14.58 -1.70 -20.18
C ALA A 256 13.98 -0.56 -21.00
N ASN A 257 13.27 0.38 -20.36
CA ASN A 257 12.71 1.53 -21.08
C ASN A 257 13.80 2.47 -21.65
N LEU A 258 14.91 2.61 -20.94
CA LEU A 258 16.05 3.42 -21.39
C LEU A 258 16.84 2.74 -22.51
N LEU A 259 17.13 1.44 -22.39
CA LEU A 259 18.03 0.71 -23.29
C LEU A 259 17.32 0.17 -24.53
N ILE A 260 16.03 -0.17 -24.45
CA ILE A 260 15.28 -0.68 -25.59
C ILE A 260 14.89 0.48 -26.49
N HIS A 261 15.61 0.62 -27.60
CA HIS A 261 15.27 1.50 -28.69
C HIS A 261 14.70 0.68 -29.85
N ILE A 262 13.38 0.79 -30.06
CA ILE A 262 12.72 0.27 -31.24
C ILE A 262 12.29 1.49 -32.04
N LYS A 263 12.78 1.61 -33.29
CA LYS A 263 12.19 2.54 -34.25
C LYS A 263 10.82 1.98 -34.61
N GLU A 264 9.78 2.74 -34.32
CA GLU A 264 8.43 2.50 -34.85
C GLU A 264 8.39 2.76 -36.35
#